data_AF-A0A2U3KDJ1-F1
#
_entry.id   AF-A0A2U3KDJ1-F1
#
_cell.length_a   1.000
_cell.length_b   1.000
_cell.length_c   1.000
_cell.angle_alpha   90.00
_cell.angle_beta   90.00
_cell.angle_gamma   90.00
#
_symmetry.space_group_name_H-M   'P 1'
#
loop_
_entity.id
_entity.type
_entity.pdbx_description
1 polymer ?
#
loop_
_entity_poly.entity_id
_entity_poly.type
_entity_poly.pdbx_seq_one_letter_code
_entity_poly.pdbx_strand_id
1 'polypeptide(L)'
;MSRTVQLSNRKPRTIVTVKNKFQVVIPQRIREQVGVTIGDLLEATAVNGKIVFEPKSIVDRGIAEGLEDIRKGRVYGPYRSTAEAMKAFRDRTAALSKRPKRTAS
;
A
#
# COMPACT_ATOMS: atom_id res chain seq x y z
N MET A 1 -7.36 47.55 -19.14
CA MET A 1 -7.90 46.19 -18.92
C MET A 1 -6.77 45.30 -18.42
N SER A 2 -6.70 45.13 -17.11
CA SER A 2 -5.57 44.50 -16.42
C SER A 2 -5.53 43.00 -16.69
N ARG A 3 -4.40 42.53 -17.22
CA ARG A 3 -4.12 41.12 -17.50
C ARG A 3 -3.82 40.43 -16.17
N THR A 4 -4.84 39.85 -15.54
CA THR A 4 -4.68 38.97 -14.36
C THR A 4 -3.91 37.74 -14.80
N VAL A 5 -2.60 37.74 -14.56
CA VAL A 5 -1.75 36.57 -14.76
C VAL A 5 -2.22 35.50 -13.77
N GLN A 6 -2.81 34.44 -14.30
CA GLN A 6 -3.11 33.24 -13.52
C GLN A 6 -1.81 32.73 -12.89
N LEU A 7 -1.77 32.69 -11.56
CA LEU A 7 -0.69 32.08 -10.78
C LEU A 7 -0.79 30.55 -10.93
N SER A 8 -0.39 30.04 -12.08
CA SER A 8 -0.34 28.62 -12.38
C SER A 8 0.70 27.93 -11.48
N ASN A 9 0.21 27.17 -10.50
CA ASN A 9 0.79 25.94 -9.95
C ASN A 9 2.33 25.82 -9.98
N ARG A 10 3.04 26.62 -9.18
CA ARG A 10 4.48 26.44 -9.01
C ARG A 10 4.73 25.16 -8.18
N LYS A 11 5.43 24.19 -8.76
CA LYS A 11 5.99 23.04 -8.00
C LYS A 11 6.77 23.58 -6.80
N PRO A 12 6.45 23.20 -5.55
CA PRO A 12 7.18 23.66 -4.38
C PRO A 12 8.61 23.17 -4.46
N ARG A 13 9.55 24.08 -4.19
CA ARG A 13 10.98 23.77 -4.11
C ARG A 13 11.48 24.19 -2.74
N THR A 14 12.15 23.29 -2.05
CA THR A 14 12.73 23.54 -0.74
C THR A 14 14.04 22.79 -0.67
N ILE A 15 15.10 23.47 -0.21
CA ILE A 15 16.39 22.84 0.05
C ILE A 15 16.26 22.08 1.36
N VAL A 16 16.70 20.82 1.36
CA VAL A 16 16.67 19.93 2.52
C VAL A 16 18.06 19.35 2.72
N THR A 17 18.37 19.00 3.97
CA THR A 17 19.63 18.35 4.32
C THR A 17 19.45 16.85 4.45
N VAL A 18 20.51 16.11 4.13
CA VAL A 18 20.59 14.67 4.40
C VAL A 18 21.08 14.49 5.83
N LYS A 19 20.33 13.75 6.64
CA LYS A 19 20.67 13.42 8.03
C LYS A 19 21.49 12.12 8.07
N ASN A 20 21.66 11.56 9.28
CA ASN A 20 22.29 10.25 9.44
C ASN A 20 21.54 9.18 8.63
N LYS A 21 22.26 8.12 8.25
CA LYS A 21 21.73 6.99 7.48
C LYS A 21 21.00 7.42 6.19
N PHE A 22 21.45 8.51 5.57
CA PHE A 22 20.90 9.03 4.32
C PHE A 22 19.42 9.43 4.38
N GLN A 23 18.90 9.74 5.56
CA GLN A 23 17.52 10.17 5.73
C GLN A 23 17.31 11.61 5.22
N VAL A 24 16.22 11.83 4.47
CA VAL A 24 15.81 13.17 4.02
C VAL A 24 14.41 13.45 4.54
N VAL A 25 14.21 14.61 5.14
CA VAL A 25 12.89 15.03 5.63
C VAL A 25 12.11 15.65 4.46
N ILE A 26 11.00 15.04 4.07
CA ILE A 26 10.10 15.60 3.05
C ILE A 26 9.31 16.75 3.70
N PRO A 27 9.42 18.00 3.24
CA PRO A 27 8.70 19.15 3.81
C PRO A 27 7.17 19.02 3.70
N GLN A 28 6.44 19.63 4.64
CA GLN A 28 4.98 19.51 4.74
C GLN A 28 4.23 19.77 3.44
N ARG A 29 4.50 20.89 2.76
CA ARG A 29 3.85 21.25 1.49
C ARG A 29 4.04 20.19 0.39
N ILE A 30 5.21 19.54 0.36
CA ILE A 30 5.49 18.48 -0.62
C ILE A 30 4.75 17.19 -0.21
N ARG A 31 4.71 16.86 1.08
CA ARG A 31 3.96 15.69 1.58
C ARG A 31 2.47 15.78 1.27
N GLU A 32 1.86 16.94 1.50
CA GLU A 32 0.43 17.19 1.25
C GLU A 32 0.08 17.11 -0.24
N GLN A 33 0.96 17.58 -1.12
CA GLN A 33 0.73 17.50 -2.57
C GLN A 33 0.89 16.09 -3.14
N VAL A 34 1.82 15.30 -2.59
CA VAL A 34 2.06 13.92 -3.04
C VAL A 34 1.15 12.93 -2.30
N GLY A 35 0.58 13.31 -1.15
CA GLY A 35 -0.32 12.47 -0.36
C GLY A 35 0.39 11.38 0.45
N VAL A 36 1.66 11.59 0.83
CA VAL A 36 2.43 10.60 1.60
C VAL A 36 2.22 10.76 3.11
N THR A 37 2.07 9.63 3.79
CA THR A 37 1.81 9.52 5.23
C THR A 37 2.90 8.70 5.94
N ILE A 38 2.94 8.80 7.28
CA ILE A 38 3.90 8.02 8.07
C ILE A 38 3.52 6.55 7.99
N GLY A 39 4.46 5.70 7.58
CA GLY A 39 4.25 4.26 7.41
C GLY A 39 4.09 3.84 5.96
N ASP A 40 3.95 4.78 5.01
CA ASP A 40 3.93 4.45 3.58
C ASP A 40 5.27 3.87 3.12
N LEU A 41 5.17 2.88 2.22
CA LEU A 41 6.31 2.33 1.51
C LEU A 41 6.47 3.05 0.18
N LEU A 42 7.69 3.48 -0.08
CA LEU A 42 8.06 4.14 -1.32
C LEU A 42 9.13 3.29 -2.02
N GLU A 43 8.97 3.09 -3.32
CA GLU A 43 10.02 2.55 -4.18
C GLU A 43 11.01 3.65 -4.54
N ALA A 44 12.30 3.40 -4.33
CA ALA A 44 13.37 4.36 -4.59
C ALA A 44 14.15 3.96 -5.85
N THR A 45 14.16 4.83 -6.86
CA THR A 45 14.90 4.60 -8.11
C THR A 45 15.85 5.76 -8.42
N ALA A 46 16.94 5.46 -9.12
CA ALA A 46 17.88 6.46 -9.61
C ALA A 46 17.65 6.68 -11.12
N VAL A 47 17.13 7.84 -11.50
CA VAL A 47 16.80 8.18 -12.89
C VAL A 47 17.42 9.53 -13.24
N ASN A 48 18.26 9.57 -14.28
CA ASN A 48 18.91 10.80 -14.75
C ASN A 48 19.64 11.59 -13.63
N GLY A 49 20.35 10.89 -12.75
CA GLY A 49 21.04 11.50 -11.61
C GLY A 49 20.13 12.02 -10.49
N LYS A 50 18.83 11.67 -10.51
CA LYS A 50 17.85 12.05 -9.49
C LYS A 50 17.36 10.81 -8.75
N ILE A 51 17.11 10.96 -7.46
CA ILE A 51 16.39 9.97 -6.68
C ILE A 51 14.90 10.25 -6.85
N VAL A 52 14.15 9.27 -7.33
CA VAL A 52 12.69 9.32 -7.47
C VAL A 52 12.09 8.34 -6.47
N PHE A 53 11.13 8.82 -5.68
CA PHE A 53 10.37 8.00 -4.74
C PHE A 53 8.93 7.88 -5.23
N GLU A 54 8.46 6.66 -5.43
CA GLU A 54 7.10 6.39 -5.89
C GLU A 54 6.35 5.58 -4.83
N PRO A 55 5.13 6.00 -4.41
CA PRO A 55 4.33 5.24 -3.45
C PRO A 55 4.01 3.83 -3.96
N LYS A 56 4.24 2.82 -3.10
CA LYS A 56 3.94 1.42 -3.40
C LYS A 56 2.99 0.87 -2.35
N SER A 57 1.77 0.53 -2.75
CA SER A 57 0.81 -0.13 -1.87
C SER A 57 1.17 -1.60 -1.68
N ILE A 58 1.31 -2.05 -0.43
CA ILE A 58 1.49 -3.50 -0.11
C ILE A 58 0.28 -4.33 -0.56
N VAL A 59 -0.88 -3.67 -0.70
CA VAL A 59 -2.16 -4.26 -1.12
C VAL A 59 -2.01 -5.05 -2.43
N ASP A 60 -1.13 -4.62 -3.34
CA ASP A 60 -0.93 -5.30 -4.62
C ASP A 60 -0.51 -6.76 -4.49
N ARG A 61 0.25 -7.14 -3.45
CA ARG A 61 0.68 -8.54 -3.27
C ARG A 61 -0.47 -9.44 -2.86
N GLY A 62 -1.27 -9.03 -1.87
CA GLY A 62 -2.40 -9.82 -1.38
C GLY A 62 -3.53 -9.92 -2.41
N ILE A 63 -3.75 -8.85 -3.18
CA ILE A 63 -4.71 -8.86 -4.28
C ILE A 63 -4.22 -9.75 -5.43
N ALA A 64 -2.94 -9.68 -5.81
CA ALA A 64 -2.39 -10.56 -6.84
C ALA A 64 -2.50 -12.04 -6.45
N GLU A 65 -2.17 -12.39 -5.20
CA GLU A 65 -2.33 -13.75 -4.68
C GLU A 65 -3.80 -14.20 -4.69
N GLY A 66 -4.71 -13.36 -4.19
CA GLY A 66 -6.15 -13.64 -4.20
C GLY A 66 -6.72 -13.80 -5.62
N LEU A 67 -6.26 -13.01 -6.58
CA LEU A 67 -6.66 -13.11 -7.98
C LEU A 67 -6.14 -14.41 -8.62
N GLU A 68 -4.93 -14.84 -8.29
CA GLU A 68 -4.43 -16.15 -8.70
C GLU A 68 -5.22 -17.30 -8.08
N ASP A 69 -5.63 -17.18 -6.82
CA ASP A 69 -6.46 -18.19 -6.14
C ASP A 69 -7.81 -18.32 -6.83
N ILE A 70 -8.42 -17.21 -7.24
CA ILE A 70 -9.64 -17.21 -8.06
C ILE A 70 -9.40 -17.92 -9.39
N ARG A 71 -8.32 -17.60 -10.12
CA ARG A 71 -7.99 -18.26 -11.40
C ARG A 71 -7.73 -19.75 -11.26
N LYS A 72 -7.04 -20.16 -10.20
CA LYS A 72 -6.69 -21.56 -9.90
C LYS A 72 -7.85 -22.33 -9.25
N GLY A 73 -9.01 -21.69 -9.05
CA GLY A 73 -10.16 -22.31 -8.39
C GLY A 73 -9.94 -22.62 -6.90
N ARG A 74 -8.92 -22.03 -6.28
CA ARG A 74 -8.62 -22.15 -4.84
C ARG A 74 -9.52 -21.24 -4.00
N VAL A 75 -10.80 -21.18 -4.36
CA VAL A 75 -11.83 -20.37 -3.73
C VAL A 75 -12.84 -21.25 -3.01
N TYR A 76 -13.56 -20.69 -2.05
CA TYR A 76 -14.59 -21.41 -1.30
C TYR A 76 -15.97 -20.79 -1.59
N GLY A 77 -16.99 -21.64 -1.71
CA GLY A 77 -18.32 -21.24 -2.18
C GLY A 77 -18.46 -21.43 -3.70
N PRO A 78 -19.69 -21.44 -4.23
CA PRO A 78 -20.60 -20.30 -4.14
C PRO A 78 -21.42 -20.29 -2.86
N TYR A 79 -21.54 -19.13 -2.24
CA TYR A 79 -22.47 -18.90 -1.14
C TYR A 79 -23.68 -18.16 -1.67
N ARG A 80 -24.88 -18.62 -1.30
CA ARG A 80 -26.14 -18.01 -1.74
C ARG A 80 -26.53 -16.82 -0.87
N SER A 81 -25.93 -16.69 0.31
CA SER A 81 -26.19 -15.59 1.24
C SER A 81 -24.97 -15.23 2.09
N THR A 82 -24.98 -14.01 2.64
CA THR A 82 -23.95 -13.53 3.56
C THR A 82 -23.92 -14.34 4.87
N ALA A 83 -25.08 -14.76 5.38
CA ALA A 83 -25.19 -15.58 6.57
C ALA A 83 -24.51 -16.96 6.39
N GLU A 84 -24.70 -17.57 5.21
CA GLU A 84 -24.07 -18.84 4.86
C GLU A 84 -22.54 -18.71 4.77
N ALA A 85 -22.04 -17.67 4.10
CA ALA A 85 -20.61 -17.39 4.00
C ALA A 85 -19.98 -17.18 5.39
N MET A 86 -20.63 -16.37 6.24
CA MET A 86 -20.18 -16.10 7.61
C MET A 86 -20.16 -17.35 8.48
N LYS A 87 -21.16 -18.23 8.33
CA LYS A 87 -21.20 -19.51 9.03
C LYS A 87 -20.03 -20.40 8.63
N ALA A 88 -19.80 -20.58 7.33
CA ALA A 88 -18.70 -21.38 6.80
C ALA A 88 -17.33 -20.86 7.26
N PHE A 89 -17.16 -19.53 7.32
CA PHE A 89 -15.93 -18.91 7.83
C PHE A 89 -15.70 -19.23 9.32
N ARG A 90 -16.73 -19.07 10.16
CA ARG A 90 -16.65 -19.34 11.61
C ARG A 90 -16.38 -20.81 11.92
N ASP A 91 -17.07 -21.72 11.23
CA ASP A 91 -16.88 -23.17 11.43
C ASP A 91 -15.43 -23.56 11.13
N ARG A 92 -14.84 -22.93 10.12
CA ARG A 92 -13.47 -23.20 9.71
C ARG A 92 -12.43 -22.59 10.64
N THR A 93 -12.61 -21.35 11.08
CA THR A 93 -11.70 -20.75 12.07
C THR A 93 -11.71 -21.54 13.38
N ALA A 94 -12.88 -22.05 13.79
CA ALA A 94 -13.00 -22.96 14.94
C ALA A 94 -12.31 -24.32 14.71
N ALA A 95 -12.32 -24.86 13.49
CA ALA A 95 -11.60 -26.09 13.16
C ALA A 95 -10.08 -25.88 13.13
N LEU A 96 -9.60 -24.72 12.66
CA LEU A 96 -8.18 -24.36 12.68
C LEU A 96 -7.65 -24.15 14.10
N SER A 97 -8.42 -23.50 14.98
CA SER A 97 -8.01 -23.27 16.37
C SER A 97 -7.89 -24.55 17.19
N LYS A 98 -8.60 -25.62 16.80
CA LYS A 98 -8.54 -26.95 17.43
C LYS A 98 -7.40 -27.85 16.92
N ARG A 99 -6.68 -27.48 15.85
CA ARG A 99 -5.56 -28.30 15.36
C ARG A 99 -4.36 -28.16 16.32
N PRO A 100 -3.75 -29.28 16.77
CA PRO A 100 -2.57 -29.22 17.63
C PRO A 100 -1.44 -28.49 16.90
N LYS A 101 -0.73 -27.60 17.60
CA LYS A 101 0.44 -26.91 17.05
C LYS A 101 1.45 -27.98 16.64
N ARG A 102 1.84 -28.03 15.37
CA ARG A 102 2.92 -28.89 14.90
C ARG A 102 4.19 -28.42 15.62
N THR A 103 4.69 -29.22 16.55
CA THR A 103 6.06 -29.06 17.05
C THR A 103 7.00 -29.25 15.88
N ALA A 104 7.77 -28.21 15.55
CA ALA A 104 8.87 -28.33 14.62
C ALA A 104 9.88 -29.29 15.25
N SER A 105 10.12 -30.43 14.60
CA SER A 105 11.24 -31.32 14.87
C SER A 105 12.45 -30.85 14.10
#